data_AF-X0UEX7-F1
#
_entry.id   AF-X0UEX7-F1
#
_cell.length_a   1.000
_cell.length_b   1.000
_cell.length_c   1.000
_cell.angle_alpha   90.00
_cell.angle_beta   90.00
_cell.angle_gamma   90.00
#
_symmetry.space_group_name_H-M   'P 1'
#
loop_
_entity.id
_entity.type
_entity.pdbx_description
1 polymer ?
#
loop_
_entity_poly.entity_id
_entity_poly.type
_entity_poly.pdbx_seq_one_letter_code
_entity_poly.pdbx_strand_id
1 'polypeptide(L)'
;QAAHSTIACSGSVSLELLYFTRPTVIYYKLSRVFEWLFRRVFSRVAKIRYVTLVNLLVCDEPFCQRAEPWDPHGPRADEPIFPEYPTSRDKSADVAEHVIEWLRQPAKHERCRQRLEELKARVAHGGASRAAATAILARLAKGATSPQKHAVGEQPAADHRSAA
;
A
#
# COMPACT_ATOMS: atom_id res chain seq x y z
N GLN A 1 21.75 3.42 -12.69
CA GLN A 1 20.41 3.57 -13.31
C GLN A 1 20.15 5.05 -13.61
N ALA A 2 19.64 5.35 -14.82
CA ALA A 2 19.68 6.69 -15.43
C ALA A 2 18.35 7.48 -15.45
N ALA A 3 17.22 6.90 -15.03
CA ALA A 3 15.93 7.58 -15.09
C ALA A 3 15.80 8.70 -14.04
N HIS A 4 15.42 9.91 -14.48
CA HIS A 4 15.16 11.06 -13.59
C HIS A 4 13.91 10.86 -12.74
N SER A 5 12.83 10.41 -13.37
CA SER A 5 11.52 10.10 -12.78
C SER A 5 10.95 8.84 -13.43
N THR A 6 9.98 8.19 -12.77
CA THR A 6 9.38 6.94 -13.26
C THR A 6 7.86 6.97 -13.22
N ILE A 7 7.24 6.19 -14.11
CA ILE A 7 5.82 5.83 -14.05
C ILE A 7 5.78 4.31 -13.95
N ALA A 8 5.06 3.76 -12.98
CA ALA A 8 5.04 2.32 -12.74
C ALA A 8 3.65 1.81 -12.35
N CYS A 9 3.39 0.53 -12.64
CA CYS A 9 2.24 -0.19 -12.09
C CYS A 9 2.56 -0.65 -10.66
N SER A 10 1.63 -0.44 -9.72
CA SER A 10 1.80 -0.83 -8.32
C SER A 10 2.05 -2.33 -8.17
N GLY A 11 3.12 -2.70 -7.46
CA GLY A 11 3.57 -4.08 -7.25
C GLY A 11 4.92 -4.12 -6.51
N SER A 12 5.68 -5.22 -6.66
CA SER A 12 7.03 -5.36 -6.06
C SER A 12 7.99 -4.24 -6.48
N VAL A 13 7.79 -3.68 -7.67
CA VAL A 13 8.61 -2.58 -8.22
C VAL A 13 8.58 -1.33 -7.33
N SER A 14 7.51 -1.09 -6.56
CA SER A 14 7.41 0.10 -5.70
C SER A 14 8.50 0.12 -4.60
N LEU A 15 8.82 -1.03 -4.02
CA LEU A 15 9.89 -1.16 -3.03
C LEU A 15 11.28 -1.05 -3.66
N GLU A 16 11.44 -1.52 -4.90
CA GLU A 16 12.67 -1.33 -5.67
C GLU A 16 12.90 0.14 -6.00
N LEU A 17 11.85 0.86 -6.41
CA LEU A 17 11.89 2.30 -6.68
C LEU A 17 12.16 3.11 -5.41
N LEU A 18 11.65 2.68 -4.25
CA LEU A 18 12.04 3.21 -2.94
C LEU A 18 13.54 2.97 -2.68
N TYR A 19 14.04 1.76 -2.91
CA TYR A 19 15.45 1.44 -2.70
C TYR A 19 16.38 2.32 -3.55
N PHE A 20 15.99 2.66 -4.78
CA PHE A 20 16.73 3.56 -5.66
C PHE A 20 16.36 5.04 -5.52
N THR A 21 15.46 5.36 -4.58
CA THR A 21 15.00 6.72 -4.24
C THR A 21 14.53 7.49 -5.47
N ARG A 22 13.70 6.82 -6.30
CA ARG A 22 13.19 7.36 -7.57
C ARG A 22 11.79 7.95 -7.41
N PRO A 23 11.61 9.26 -7.64
CA PRO A 23 10.28 9.86 -7.74
C PRO A 23 9.44 9.12 -8.79
N THR A 24 8.31 8.58 -8.34
CA THR A 24 7.49 7.66 -9.12
C THR A 24 6.02 8.07 -9.07
N VAL A 25 5.37 8.11 -10.22
CA VAL A 25 3.91 8.10 -10.30
C VAL A 25 3.42 6.66 -10.47
N ILE A 26 2.47 6.25 -9.65
CA ILE A 26 1.88 4.92 -9.69
C ILE A 26 0.56 4.99 -10.45
N TYR A 27 0.47 4.29 -11.57
CA TYR A 27 -0.75 4.21 -12.36
C TYR A 27 -1.18 2.76 -12.51
N TYR A 28 -2.45 2.49 -12.23
CA TYR A 28 -3.00 1.15 -12.38
C TYR A 28 -4.35 1.21 -13.09
N LYS A 29 -4.40 0.67 -14.31
CA LYS A 29 -5.63 0.62 -15.10
C LYS A 29 -6.56 -0.47 -14.58
N LEU A 30 -7.71 -0.06 -14.06
CA LEU A 30 -8.77 -0.96 -13.67
C LEU A 30 -9.83 -1.08 -14.78
N SER A 31 -10.53 -2.21 -14.84
CA SER A 31 -11.77 -2.26 -15.62
C SER A 31 -12.86 -1.45 -14.89
N ARG A 32 -13.84 -0.89 -15.61
CA ARG A 32 -14.90 -0.06 -14.99
C ARG A 32 -15.70 -0.83 -13.94
N VAL A 33 -16.01 -2.09 -14.24
CA VAL A 33 -16.73 -2.99 -13.31
C VAL A 33 -15.88 -3.27 -12.08
N PHE A 34 -14.57 -3.52 -12.28
CA PHE A 34 -13.67 -3.76 -11.17
C PHE A 34 -13.46 -2.51 -10.32
N GLU A 35 -13.30 -1.32 -10.89
CA GLU A 35 -13.20 -0.08 -10.12
C GLU A 35 -14.48 0.17 -9.31
N TRP A 36 -15.66 -0.07 -9.89
CA TRP A 36 -16.92 0.03 -9.17
C TRP A 36 -16.98 -0.95 -8.00
N LEU A 37 -16.61 -2.23 -8.22
CA LEU A 37 -16.59 -3.25 -7.18
C LEU A 37 -15.56 -2.93 -6.11
N PHE A 38 -14.37 -2.49 -6.50
CA PHE A 38 -13.30 -2.04 -5.63
C PHE A 38 -13.80 -0.91 -4.74
N ARG A 39 -14.33 0.18 -5.30
CA ARG A 39 -14.89 1.30 -4.49
C ARG A 39 -16.04 0.86 -3.57
N ARG A 40 -16.80 -0.18 -3.92
CA ARG A 40 -17.94 -0.66 -3.13
C ARG A 40 -17.53 -1.63 -2.01
N VAL A 41 -16.59 -2.53 -2.29
CA VAL A 41 -16.20 -3.62 -1.39
C VAL A 41 -14.88 -3.30 -0.71
N PHE A 42 -13.85 -2.93 -1.48
CA PHE A 42 -12.54 -2.57 -0.95
C PHE A 42 -12.64 -1.42 0.04
N SER A 43 -13.34 -0.32 -0.29
CA SER A 43 -13.50 0.81 0.65
C SER A 43 -14.26 0.47 1.95
N ARG A 44 -14.88 -0.72 2.06
CA ARG A 44 -15.54 -1.21 3.29
C ARG A 44 -14.70 -2.23 4.05
N VAL A 45 -13.96 -3.07 3.33
CA VAL A 45 -13.22 -4.21 3.91
C VAL A 45 -11.76 -3.88 4.09
N ALA A 46 -11.15 -3.23 3.09
CA ALA A 46 -9.78 -2.79 3.15
C ALA A 46 -9.72 -1.51 3.98
N LYS A 47 -9.19 -1.67 5.19
CA LYS A 47 -8.98 -0.55 6.11
C LYS A 47 -7.71 0.22 5.78
N ILE A 48 -7.35 0.41 4.51
CA ILE A 48 -6.07 1.01 4.11
C ILE A 48 -6.28 2.20 3.19
N ARG A 49 -5.54 3.29 3.43
CA ARG A 49 -5.69 4.56 2.70
C ARG A 49 -5.08 4.52 1.30
N TYR A 50 -3.95 3.86 1.16
CA TYR A 50 -3.18 3.77 -0.09
C TYR A 50 -3.03 2.33 -0.54
N VAL A 51 -2.93 2.12 -1.85
CA VAL A 51 -2.68 0.81 -2.46
C VAL A 51 -1.19 0.48 -2.38
N THR A 52 -0.32 1.47 -2.52
CA THR A 52 1.13 1.23 -2.50
C THR A 52 1.64 1.13 -1.06
N LEU A 53 2.46 0.12 -0.80
CA LEU A 53 3.07 -0.06 0.52
C LEU A 53 3.96 1.13 0.90
N VAL A 54 4.64 1.75 -0.07
CA VAL A 54 5.49 2.93 0.16
C VAL A 54 4.69 4.08 0.74
N ASN A 55 3.51 4.39 0.20
CA ASN A 55 2.66 5.44 0.76
C ASN A 55 2.09 5.05 2.13
N LEU A 56 1.75 3.77 2.34
CA LEU A 56 1.29 3.30 3.65
C LEU A 56 2.35 3.41 4.76
N LEU A 57 3.65 3.30 4.43
CA LEU A 57 4.73 3.42 5.41
C LEU A 57 5.04 4.87 5.82
N VAL A 58 4.54 5.84 5.05
CA VAL A 58 4.77 7.28 5.26
C VAL A 58 3.55 7.96 5.86
N CYS A 59 2.36 7.47 5.51
CA CYS A 59 1.10 7.96 6.02
C CYS A 59 1.04 7.85 7.55
N ASP A 60 0.63 8.92 8.23
CA ASP A 60 0.43 8.96 9.68
C ASP A 60 -0.73 8.04 10.11
N GLU A 61 -1.77 7.96 9.27
CA GLU A 61 -2.98 7.17 9.50
C GLU A 61 -3.17 6.19 8.33
N PRO A 62 -2.34 5.13 8.25
CA PRO A 62 -2.38 4.20 7.12
C PRO A 62 -3.67 3.38 7.13
N PHE A 63 -4.25 3.18 8.31
CA PHE A 63 -5.49 2.45 8.48
C PHE A 63 -6.68 3.37 8.72
N CYS A 64 -7.70 3.28 7.88
CA CYS A 64 -8.93 4.07 8.02
C CYS A 64 -10.18 3.22 7.82
N GLN A 65 -11.26 3.56 8.53
CA GLN A 65 -12.53 2.81 8.44
C GLN A 65 -13.21 2.96 7.07
N ARG A 66 -12.89 4.03 6.34
CA ARG A 66 -13.39 4.29 5.01
C ARG A 66 -12.35 5.05 4.20
N ALA A 67 -11.66 4.33 3.32
CA ALA A 67 -10.69 4.91 2.41
C ALA A 67 -11.40 5.59 1.25
N GLU A 68 -11.30 6.90 1.18
CA GLU A 68 -11.62 7.66 -0.03
C GLU A 68 -10.40 7.63 -0.96
N PRO A 69 -10.60 7.58 -2.29
CA PRO A 69 -9.50 7.71 -3.24
C PRO A 69 -8.72 9.00 -2.98
N TRP A 70 -7.39 8.92 -3.05
CA TRP A 70 -6.56 10.12 -2.99
C TRP A 70 -6.92 11.08 -4.12
N ASP A 71 -6.97 12.38 -3.78
CA ASP A 71 -7.27 13.47 -4.69
C ASP A 71 -6.06 14.41 -4.79
N PRO A 72 -5.45 14.58 -5.98
CA PRO A 72 -4.32 15.49 -6.17
C PRO A 72 -4.64 16.97 -5.93
N HIS A 73 -5.91 17.35 -5.88
CA HIS A 73 -6.33 18.74 -5.61
C HIS A 73 -6.95 18.91 -4.21
N GLY A 74 -6.93 17.87 -3.39
CA GLY A 74 -7.48 17.87 -2.04
C GLY A 74 -6.51 18.41 -0.97
N PRO A 75 -6.97 18.54 0.28
CA PRO A 75 -6.16 19.05 1.40
C PRO A 75 -4.97 18.16 1.77
N ARG A 76 -4.97 16.90 1.32
CA ARG A 76 -3.90 15.89 1.57
C ARG A 76 -3.14 15.54 0.28
N ALA A 77 -3.13 16.46 -0.70
CA ALA A 77 -2.46 16.26 -1.99
C ALA A 77 -0.98 15.87 -1.84
N ASP A 78 -0.26 16.48 -0.90
CA ASP A 78 1.19 16.26 -0.69
C ASP A 78 1.54 15.04 0.17
N GLU A 79 0.55 14.34 0.71
CA GLU A 79 0.77 13.22 1.63
C GLU A 79 1.48 12.03 0.98
N PRO A 80 1.00 11.44 -0.15
CA PRO A 80 1.70 10.32 -0.77
C PRO A 80 3.05 10.77 -1.35
N ILE A 81 4.11 9.99 -1.10
CA ILE A 81 5.39 10.22 -1.79
C ILE A 81 5.29 9.81 -3.26
N PHE A 82 4.50 8.76 -3.54
CA PHE A 82 4.18 8.29 -4.87
C PHE A 82 2.72 8.62 -5.22
N PRO A 83 2.44 9.67 -6.01
CA PRO A 83 1.09 9.92 -6.52
C PRO A 83 0.51 8.65 -7.13
N GLU A 84 -0.67 8.20 -6.70
CA GLU A 84 -1.23 6.90 -7.11
C GLU A 84 -2.65 7.01 -7.69
N TYR A 85 -2.85 6.35 -8.84
CA TYR A 85 -4.08 6.40 -9.63
C TYR A 85 -4.60 4.99 -9.96
N PRO A 86 -5.23 4.28 -9.02
CA PRO A 86 -5.95 3.04 -9.29
C PRO A 86 -7.33 3.35 -9.89
N THR A 87 -7.43 3.47 -11.21
CA THR A 87 -8.68 3.89 -11.87
C THR A 87 -8.88 3.27 -13.26
N SER A 88 -10.14 3.23 -13.69
CA SER A 88 -10.54 2.92 -15.07
C SER A 88 -10.60 4.15 -15.97
N ARG A 89 -10.45 5.36 -15.41
CA ARG A 89 -10.46 6.63 -16.16
C ARG A 89 -9.11 6.88 -16.84
N ASP A 90 -9.09 7.85 -17.73
CA ASP A 90 -7.83 8.40 -18.25
C ASP A 90 -7.28 9.40 -17.23
N LYS A 91 -6.00 9.26 -16.92
CA LYS A 91 -5.22 10.10 -16.00
C LYS A 91 -3.88 10.51 -16.61
N SER A 92 -3.78 10.44 -17.94
CA SER A 92 -2.54 10.77 -18.66
C SER A 92 -2.07 12.20 -18.38
N ALA A 93 -3.01 13.15 -18.32
CA ALA A 93 -2.69 14.54 -17.98
C ALA A 93 -2.16 14.67 -16.55
N ASP A 94 -2.86 14.12 -15.56
CA ASP A 94 -2.43 14.16 -14.16
C ASP A 94 -1.06 13.48 -13.98
N VAL A 95 -0.86 12.31 -14.58
CA VAL A 95 0.41 11.57 -14.50
C VAL A 95 1.55 12.36 -15.15
N ALA A 96 1.31 12.96 -16.33
CA ALA A 96 2.29 13.77 -17.02
C ALA A 96 2.64 15.03 -16.22
N GLU A 97 1.66 15.65 -15.57
CA GLU A 97 1.87 16.85 -14.75
C GLU A 97 2.90 16.61 -13.64
N HIS A 98 2.80 15.50 -12.89
CA HIS A 98 3.80 15.14 -11.87
C HIS A 98 5.21 14.97 -12.45
N VAL A 99 5.31 14.26 -13.58
CA VAL A 99 6.61 14.03 -14.23
C VAL A 99 7.20 15.36 -14.75
N ILE A 100 6.38 16.20 -15.36
CA ILE A 100 6.77 17.53 -15.83
C ILE A 100 7.17 18.42 -14.65
N GLU A 101 6.47 18.37 -13.52
CA GLU A 101 6.82 19.12 -12.31
C GLU A 101 8.23 18.74 -11.85
N TRP A 102 8.53 17.45 -11.71
CA TRP A 102 9.85 16.98 -11.33
C TRP A 102 10.96 17.30 -12.34
N LEU A 103 10.63 17.38 -13.63
CA LEU A 103 11.59 17.78 -14.68
C LEU A 103 11.84 19.29 -14.68
N ARG A 104 10.81 20.11 -14.39
CA ARG A 104 10.90 21.57 -14.43
C ARG A 104 11.34 22.20 -13.11
N GLN A 105 11.09 21.53 -11.99
CA GLN A 105 11.31 22.05 -10.65
C GLN A 105 12.27 21.12 -9.88
N PRO A 106 13.61 21.32 -10.01
CA PRO A 106 14.60 20.50 -9.32
C PRO A 106 14.38 20.41 -7.79
N ALA A 107 13.89 21.49 -7.17
CA ALA A 107 13.58 21.50 -5.75
C ALA A 107 12.44 20.52 -5.36
N LYS A 108 11.40 20.38 -6.20
CA LYS A 108 10.31 19.41 -5.97
C LYS A 108 10.79 17.97 -6.13
N HIS A 109 11.62 17.73 -7.16
CA HIS A 109 12.25 16.43 -7.38
C HIS A 109 13.14 16.03 -6.20
N GLU A 110 14.01 16.94 -5.76
CA GLU A 110 14.93 16.70 -4.65
C GLU A 110 14.18 16.50 -3.32
N ARG A 111 13.13 17.28 -3.05
CA ARG A 111 12.27 17.06 -1.87
C ARG A 111 11.63 15.66 -1.89
N CYS A 112 11.16 15.20 -3.05
CA CYS A 112 10.62 13.84 -3.18
C CYS A 112 11.70 12.79 -2.91
N ARG A 113 12.91 12.97 -3.48
CA ARG A 113 14.07 12.09 -3.24
C ARG A 113 14.45 12.02 -1.77
N GLN A 114 14.52 13.15 -1.07
CA GLN A 114 14.86 13.21 0.35
C GLN A 114 13.84 12.44 1.20
N ARG A 115 12.54 12.61 0.96
CA ARG A 115 11.49 11.83 1.64
C ARG A 115 11.65 10.32 1.38
N LEU A 116 12.05 9.92 0.17
CA LEU A 116 12.35 8.51 -0.15
C LEU A 116 13.61 8.01 0.57
N GLU A 117 14.65 8.84 0.65
CA GLU A 117 15.90 8.51 1.36
C GLU A 117 15.66 8.32 2.85
N GLU A 118 14.89 9.20 3.48
CA GLU A 118 14.45 9.09 4.86
C GLU A 118 13.64 7.80 5.10
N LEU A 119 12.67 7.51 4.22
CA LEU A 119 11.89 6.28 4.33
C LEU A 119 12.77 5.05 4.14
N LYS A 120 13.65 5.05 3.13
CA LYS A 120 14.58 3.95 2.85
C LYS A 120 15.47 3.68 4.06
N ALA A 121 16.01 4.71 4.70
CA ALA A 121 16.84 4.57 5.90
C ALA A 121 16.08 3.89 7.04
N ARG A 122 14.76 4.14 7.17
CA ARG A 122 13.90 3.54 8.18
C ARG A 122 13.56 2.07 7.91
N VAL A 123 13.31 1.68 6.65
CA VAL A 123 12.66 0.38 6.35
C VAL A 123 13.48 -0.58 5.48
N ALA A 124 14.51 -0.10 4.77
CA ALA A 124 15.24 -0.87 3.77
C ALA A 124 16.63 -1.36 4.25
N HIS A 125 16.79 -1.62 5.55
CA HIS A 125 18.05 -2.09 6.16
C HIS A 125 18.29 -3.61 6.01
N GLY A 126 17.38 -4.35 5.36
CA GLY A 126 17.47 -5.80 5.21
C GLY A 126 17.27 -6.56 6.53
N GLY A 127 17.69 -7.82 6.58
CA GLY A 127 17.62 -8.65 7.80
C GLY A 127 16.27 -9.31 8.09
N ALA A 128 15.19 -8.91 7.41
CA ALA A 128 13.86 -9.51 7.59
C ALA A 128 13.86 -11.04 7.39
N SER A 129 14.51 -11.54 6.33
CA SER A 129 14.64 -12.99 6.07
C SER A 129 15.44 -13.70 7.17
N ARG A 130 16.47 -13.05 7.71
CA ARG A 130 17.26 -13.60 8.83
C ARG A 130 16.43 -13.67 10.10
N ALA A 131 15.73 -12.58 10.44
CA ALA A 131 14.84 -12.53 11.60
C ALA A 131 13.72 -13.58 11.50
N ALA A 132 13.12 -13.74 10.32
CA ALA A 132 12.12 -14.78 10.05
C ALA A 132 12.71 -16.18 10.23
N ALA A 133 13.89 -16.46 9.67
CA ALA A 133 14.57 -17.74 9.84
C ALA A 133 14.88 -18.03 11.33
N THR A 134 15.40 -17.05 12.07
CA THR A 134 15.64 -17.16 13.51
C THR A 134 14.35 -17.46 14.27
N ALA A 135 13.24 -16.79 13.95
CA ALA A 135 11.95 -17.02 14.58
C ALA A 135 11.40 -18.43 14.29
N ILE A 136 11.52 -18.91 13.06
CA ILE A 136 11.11 -20.26 12.66
C ILE A 136 11.92 -21.31 13.42
N LEU A 137 13.25 -21.19 13.44
CA LEU A 137 14.14 -22.10 14.15
C LEU A 137 13.85 -22.13 15.66
N ALA A 138 13.62 -20.96 16.28
CA ALA A 138 13.26 -20.87 17.68
C ALA A 138 11.94 -21.57 18.00
N ARG A 139 10.96 -21.52 17.09
CA ARG A 139 9.67 -22.19 17.27
C ARG A 139 9.75 -23.70 17.09
N LEU A 140 10.58 -24.18 16.16
CA LEU A 140 10.84 -25.61 15.99
C LEU A 140 11.62 -26.20 17.18
N ALA A 141 12.61 -25.48 17.69
CA ALA A 141 13.42 -25.92 18.84
C ALA A 141 12.61 -26.02 20.15
N LYS A 142 11.55 -25.23 20.30
CA LYS A 142 10.63 -25.29 21.46
C LYS A 142 9.67 -26.48 21.44
N GLY A 143 9.71 -27.33 20.39
CA GLY A 143 8.76 -28.41 20.19
C GLY A 143 7.43 -27.87 19.71
N ALA A 144 7.06 -28.15 18.47
CA ALA A 144 5.80 -27.71 17.90
C ALA A 144 4.62 -28.27 18.70
N THR A 145 4.00 -27.45 19.56
CA THR A 145 2.59 -27.64 19.89
C THR A 145 1.81 -27.32 18.61
N SER A 146 1.07 -28.33 18.14
CA SER A 146 0.25 -28.31 16.95
C SER A 146 -0.50 -26.98 16.81
N PRO A 147 -0.57 -26.35 15.62
CA PRO A 147 -1.33 -25.12 15.45
C PRO A 147 -2.76 -25.36 15.94
N GLN A 148 -3.15 -24.67 17.01
CA GLN A 148 -4.54 -24.60 17.44
C GLN A 148 -5.33 -24.16 16.22
N LYS A 149 -6.14 -25.07 15.66
CA LYS A 149 -7.17 -24.69 14.69
C LYS A 149 -7.94 -23.57 15.34
N HIS A 150 -7.99 -22.39 14.72
CA HIS A 150 -8.99 -21.39 15.07
C HIS A 150 -10.34 -22.09 14.90
N ALA A 151 -10.94 -22.52 16.01
CA ALA A 151 -12.26 -23.10 16.01
C ALA A 151 -13.20 -21.98 15.55
N VAL A 152 -13.62 -22.07 14.29
CA VAL A 152 -14.84 -21.43 13.81
C VAL A 152 -15.91 -21.92 14.76
N GLY A 153 -16.49 -21.00 15.54
CA GLY A 153 -17.52 -21.33 16.50
C GLY A 153 -18.70 -21.99 15.81
N GLU A 154 -18.89 -23.28 16.03
CA GLU A 154 -20.21 -23.90 15.99
C GLU A 154 -20.95 -23.39 17.23
N GLN A 155 -21.88 -22.46 17.00
CA GLN A 155 -22.95 -22.21 17.97
C GLN A 155 -23.86 -23.45 17.99
N PRO A 156 -24.18 -24.01 19.17
CA PRO A 156 -25.16 -25.08 19.24
C PRO A 156 -26.54 -24.53 18.88
N ALA A 157 -27.23 -25.25 18.01
CA ALA A 157 -28.62 -25.01 17.64
C ALA A 157 -29.49 -24.98 18.90
N ALA A 158 -30.20 -23.87 19.10
CA ALA A 158 -31.23 -23.77 20.12
C ALA A 158 -32.40 -24.67 19.74
N ASP A 159 -32.64 -25.66 20.59
CA ASP A 159 -33.75 -26.59 20.56
C ASP A 159 -35.05 -25.84 20.87
N HIS A 160 -35.84 -25.51 19.84
CA HIS A 160 -37.21 -25.04 20.02
C HIS A 160 -38.16 -26.24 19.99
N ARG A 161 -38.40 -26.83 21.16
CA ARG A 161 -39.61 -27.60 21.44
C ARG A 161 -40.24 -27.16 22.77
N SER A 162 -41.53 -26.88 22.67
CA SER A 162 -42.55 -26.93 23.73
C SER A 162 -42.79 -25.65 24.55
N ALA A 163 -43.82 -24.89 24.16
CA ALA A 163 -44.89 -24.45 25.06
C ALA A 163 -46.08 -23.88 24.25
N ALA A 164 -47.25 -24.47 24.52
CA ALA A 164 -48.62 -24.11 24.11
C ALA A 164 -49.05 -24.42 22.66
#